data_AF-A0A177AMC6-F1
#
_entry.id   AF-A0A177AMC6-F1
#
_cell.length_a   1.000
_cell.length_b   1.000
_cell.length_c   1.000
_cell.angle_alpha   90.00
_cell.angle_beta   90.00
_cell.angle_gamma   90.00
#
_symmetry.space_group_name_H-M   'P 1'
#
loop_
_entity.id
_entity.type
_entity.pdbx_description
1 polymer ?
#
loop_
_entity_poly.entity_id
_entity_poly.type
_entity_poly.pdbx_seq_one_letter_code
_entity_poly.pdbx_strand_id
1 'polypeptide(L)'
;MALPTPSGALTVAFRVLCLRCLQAKARGIQSHDCVWSPTSSKCGYCTSQHSPCVPLPWFLGEEFAALLAAQSMPKFCSEVERDLYEEARATRAALELGLAQIRSSLRRLRTEQESIPALLGELVAAVGKLPTAAAPAVAPTRGDRRREGEDGEVGAAYGA
;
A
#
# COMPACT_ATOMS: atom_id res chain seq x y z
N MET A 1 3.75 -44.54 11.98
CA MET A 1 3.45 -43.23 12.58
C MET A 1 3.36 -42.21 11.46
N ALA A 2 2.19 -41.63 11.24
CA ALA A 2 2.06 -40.43 10.42
C ALA A 2 2.63 -39.25 11.22
N LEU A 3 3.36 -38.34 10.55
CA LEU A 3 3.74 -37.10 11.20
C LEU A 3 2.46 -36.29 11.50
N PRO A 4 2.26 -35.81 12.72
CA PRO A 4 1.12 -34.98 13.03
C PRO A 4 1.21 -33.66 12.25
N THR A 5 0.09 -33.27 11.64
CA THR A 5 -0.07 -31.97 10.99
C THR A 5 -0.09 -30.89 12.09
N PRO A 6 0.65 -29.78 11.95
CA PRO A 6 0.56 -28.70 12.93
C PRO A 6 -0.85 -28.09 12.94
N SER A 7 -1.29 -27.61 14.10
CA SER A 7 -2.61 -26.98 14.27
C SER A 7 -2.80 -25.84 13.27
N GLY A 8 -3.90 -25.88 12.50
CA GLY A 8 -4.24 -24.87 11.50
C GLY A 8 -3.68 -25.10 10.09
N ALA A 9 -2.82 -26.10 9.88
CA ALA A 9 -2.36 -26.46 8.55
C ALA A 9 -3.32 -27.45 7.87
N LEU A 10 -3.74 -27.16 6.65
CA LEU A 10 -4.48 -28.12 5.82
C LEU A 10 -3.54 -29.28 5.48
N THR A 11 -3.97 -30.51 5.76
CA THR A 11 -3.23 -31.76 5.46
C THR A 11 -2.79 -31.86 4.01
N VAL A 12 -3.58 -31.30 3.08
CA VAL A 12 -3.29 -31.26 1.64
C VAL A 12 -2.21 -30.22 1.28
N ALA A 13 -2.11 -29.13 2.05
CA ALA A 13 -1.13 -28.06 1.81
C ALA A 13 0.20 -28.30 2.55
N PHE A 14 0.23 -29.21 3.51
CA PHE A 14 1.40 -29.49 4.31
C PHE A 14 2.39 -30.40 3.55
N ARG A 15 3.37 -29.79 2.89
CA ARG A 15 4.43 -30.50 2.15
C ARG A 15 5.43 -31.13 3.11
N VAL A 16 5.16 -32.35 3.58
CA VAL A 16 6.14 -33.17 4.29
C VAL A 16 7.19 -33.66 3.28
N LEU A 17 8.45 -33.24 3.42
CA LEU A 17 9.59 -33.80 2.69
C LEU A 17 10.42 -34.69 3.63
N CYS A 18 11.09 -35.72 3.11
CA CYS A 18 12.11 -36.44 3.88
C CYS A 18 13.50 -35.85 3.63
N LEU A 19 14.45 -36.11 4.53
CA LEU A 19 15.84 -35.64 4.38
C LEU A 19 16.48 -36.10 3.06
N ARG A 20 16.22 -37.35 2.63
CA ARG A 20 16.73 -37.86 1.34
C ARG A 20 16.13 -37.15 0.13
N CYS A 21 14.82 -36.86 0.18
CA CYS A 21 14.13 -36.10 -0.86
C CYS A 21 14.66 -34.67 -0.95
N LEU A 22 14.94 -34.05 0.19
CA LEU A 22 15.56 -32.73 0.24
C LEU A 22 16.95 -32.76 -0.38
N GLN A 23 17.79 -33.73 -0.01
CA GLN A 23 19.13 -33.90 -0.57
C GLN A 23 19.10 -34.18 -2.08
N ALA A 24 18.18 -35.02 -2.55
CA ALA A 24 18.00 -35.30 -3.98
C ALA A 24 17.59 -34.05 -4.77
N LYS A 25 16.68 -33.25 -4.22
CA LYS A 25 16.28 -31.95 -4.78
C LYS A 25 17.44 -30.96 -4.80
N ALA A 26 18.22 -30.86 -3.73
CA ALA A 26 19.41 -30.01 -3.65
C ALA A 26 20.48 -30.40 -4.69
N ARG A 27 20.60 -31.70 -5.00
CA ARG A 27 21.47 -32.22 -6.08
C ARG A 27 20.89 -32.04 -7.49
N GLY A 28 19.71 -31.44 -7.63
CA GLY A 28 19.10 -31.15 -8.93
C GLY A 28 18.53 -32.36 -9.66
N ILE A 29 18.35 -33.50 -8.99
CA ILE A 29 17.78 -34.70 -9.60
C ILE A 29 16.26 -34.48 -9.81
N GLN A 30 15.73 -34.70 -11.01
CA GLN A 30 14.35 -34.30 -11.36
C GLN A 30 13.28 -35.39 -11.17
N SER A 31 13.65 -36.65 -10.90
CA SER A 31 12.74 -37.81 -10.89
C SER A 31 12.54 -38.43 -9.50
N HIS A 32 11.94 -37.69 -8.55
CA HIS A 32 11.60 -38.25 -7.23
C HIS A 32 10.11 -38.16 -6.90
N ASP A 33 9.47 -39.32 -6.74
CA ASP A 33 8.14 -39.44 -6.11
C ASP A 33 8.24 -39.22 -4.60
N CYS A 34 8.51 -37.98 -4.20
CA CYS A 34 8.54 -37.57 -2.79
C CYS A 34 7.13 -37.35 -2.23
N VAL A 35 6.22 -38.27 -2.57
CA VAL A 35 4.82 -38.30 -2.13
C VAL A 35 4.68 -39.38 -1.07
N TRP A 36 4.04 -39.07 0.05
CA TRP A 36 3.68 -40.07 1.05
C TRP A 36 2.33 -40.70 0.71
N SER A 37 2.28 -42.03 0.77
CA SER A 37 1.00 -42.75 0.82
C SER A 37 0.38 -42.59 2.23
N PRO A 38 -0.94 -42.44 2.36
CA PRO A 38 -1.62 -42.48 3.66
C PRO A 38 -1.36 -43.76 4.46
N THR A 39 -1.01 -44.86 3.78
CA THR A 39 -0.79 -46.18 4.39
C THR A 39 0.68 -46.48 4.71
N SER A 40 1.61 -45.60 4.34
CA SER A 40 3.05 -45.84 4.48
C SER A 40 3.71 -44.83 5.41
N SER A 41 4.67 -45.28 6.20
CA SER A 41 5.58 -44.39 6.94
C SER A 41 6.69 -43.79 6.05
N LYS A 42 6.81 -44.24 4.79
CA LYS A 42 7.84 -43.81 3.84
C LYS A 42 7.23 -43.13 2.61
N CYS A 43 7.96 -42.15 2.05
CA CYS A 43 7.63 -41.58 0.74
C CYS A 43 7.91 -42.59 -0.39
N GLY A 44 7.30 -42.39 -1.56
CA GLY A 44 7.48 -43.24 -2.75
C GLY A 44 8.95 -43.41 -3.14
N TYR A 45 9.72 -42.33 -3.14
CA TYR A 45 11.15 -42.32 -3.44
C TYR A 45 11.99 -43.17 -2.47
N CYS A 46 11.68 -43.14 -1.18
CA CYS A 46 12.38 -43.97 -0.20
C CYS A 46 11.90 -45.42 -0.24
N THR A 47 10.63 -45.64 -0.59
CA THR A 47 10.01 -46.96 -0.72
C THR A 47 10.64 -47.73 -1.88
N SER A 48 10.76 -47.12 -3.06
CA SER A 48 11.36 -47.76 -4.24
C SER A 48 12.83 -48.13 -4.05
N GLN A 49 13.56 -47.38 -3.21
CA GLN A 49 14.98 -47.63 -2.92
C GLN A 49 15.23 -48.47 -1.66
N HIS A 50 14.17 -48.99 -1.00
CA HIS A 50 14.28 -49.71 0.27
C HIS A 50 15.08 -48.97 1.36
N SER A 51 15.08 -47.63 1.30
CA SER A 51 15.91 -46.79 2.16
C SER A 51 15.18 -46.34 3.43
N PRO A 52 15.91 -45.93 4.49
CA PRO A 52 15.29 -45.25 5.62
C PRO A 52 14.69 -43.91 5.16
N CYS A 53 13.46 -43.64 5.62
CA CYS A 53 12.75 -42.39 5.32
C CYS A 53 12.65 -41.61 6.62
N VAL A 54 13.41 -40.52 6.72
CA VAL A 54 13.37 -39.60 7.88
C VAL A 54 12.56 -38.39 7.48
N PRO A 55 11.30 -38.26 7.95
CA PRO A 55 10.48 -37.09 7.68
C PRO A 55 11.13 -35.85 8.30
N LEU A 56 11.16 -34.73 7.56
CA LEU A 56 11.64 -33.47 8.12
C LEU A 56 10.59 -32.94 9.10
N PRO A 57 10.97 -32.69 10.36
CA PRO A 57 10.05 -32.13 11.32
C PRO A 57 9.67 -30.69 10.93
N TRP A 58 8.40 -30.36 11.16
CA TRP A 58 7.84 -29.02 10.89
C TRP A 58 8.51 -27.91 11.73
N PHE A 59 9.16 -28.26 12.84
CA PHE A 59 9.85 -27.31 13.72
C PHE A 59 11.18 -26.79 13.18
N LEU A 60 11.60 -27.21 11.97
CA LEU A 60 12.77 -26.63 11.31
C LEU A 60 12.59 -25.14 10.97
N GLY A 61 11.41 -24.55 11.16
CA GLY A 61 11.23 -23.09 11.26
C GLY A 61 12.00 -22.30 10.19
N GLU A 62 13.00 -21.54 10.64
CA GLU A 62 13.89 -20.72 9.80
C GLU A 62 14.71 -21.55 8.80
N GLU A 63 15.21 -22.72 9.19
CA GLU A 63 15.95 -23.63 8.32
C GLU A 63 15.04 -24.19 7.21
N PHE A 64 13.79 -24.52 7.52
CA PHE A 64 12.83 -24.96 6.51
C PHE A 64 12.44 -23.83 5.56
N ALA A 65 12.28 -22.61 6.08
CA ALA A 65 12.04 -21.41 5.27
C ALA A 65 13.24 -21.13 4.34
N ALA A 66 14.47 -21.28 4.82
CA ALA A 66 15.69 -21.17 4.01
C ALA A 66 15.74 -22.23 2.90
N LEU A 67 15.37 -23.48 3.20
CA LEU A 67 15.29 -24.56 2.20
C LEU A 67 14.20 -24.32 1.16
N LEU A 68 13.04 -23.79 1.55
CA LEU A 68 11.98 -23.41 0.61
C LEU A 68 12.40 -22.22 -0.25
N ALA A 69 13.04 -21.21 0.34
CA ALA A 69 13.60 -20.07 -0.38
C ALA A 69 14.62 -20.55 -1.43
N ALA A 70 15.54 -21.43 -1.04
CA ALA A 70 16.50 -22.05 -1.94
C ALA A 70 15.85 -22.91 -3.04
N GLN A 71 14.72 -23.57 -2.77
CA GLN A 71 13.96 -24.29 -3.79
C GLN A 71 13.24 -23.34 -4.77
N SER A 72 12.79 -22.18 -4.29
CA SER A 72 12.10 -21.16 -5.08
C SER A 72 13.04 -20.28 -5.88
N MET A 73 14.34 -20.31 -5.58
CA MET A 73 15.37 -19.62 -6.35
C MET A 73 15.38 -20.16 -7.79
N PRO A 74 15.31 -19.28 -8.79
CA PRO A 74 15.57 -19.67 -10.17
C PRO A 74 16.96 -20.32 -10.26
N LYS A 75 17.05 -21.40 -11.03
CA LYS A 75 18.35 -21.98 -11.40
C LYS A 75 18.88 -21.19 -12.59
N PHE A 76 20.06 -20.63 -12.46
CA PHE A 76 20.71 -19.87 -13.54
C PHE A 76 21.61 -20.79 -14.35
N CYS A 77 21.58 -20.63 -15.68
CA CYS A 77 22.43 -21.35 -16.62
C CYS A 77 23.73 -20.60 -16.90
N SER A 78 23.86 -19.35 -16.45
CA SER A 78 25.07 -18.52 -16.60
C SER A 78 25.13 -17.39 -15.55
N GLU A 79 26.32 -16.79 -15.38
CA GLU A 79 26.50 -15.61 -14.52
C GLU A 79 25.71 -14.41 -15.03
N VAL A 80 25.68 -14.21 -16.35
CA VAL A 80 24.92 -13.12 -16.99
C VAL A 80 23.43 -13.21 -16.66
N GLU A 81 22.86 -14.41 -16.67
CA GLU A 81 21.44 -14.62 -16.33
C GLU A 81 21.14 -14.28 -14.86
N ARG A 82 22.06 -14.64 -13.94
CA ARG A 82 21.95 -14.30 -12.53
C ARG A 82 22.02 -12.79 -12.33
N ASP A 83 22.96 -12.12 -12.97
CA ASP A 83 23.16 -10.68 -12.83
C ASP A 83 21.94 -9.89 -13.36
N LEU A 84 21.37 -10.30 -14.50
CA LEU A 84 20.12 -9.75 -15.02
C LEU A 84 18.94 -9.95 -14.06
N TYR A 85 18.85 -11.12 -13.40
CA TYR A 85 17.82 -11.38 -12.40
C TYR A 85 17.99 -10.48 -11.17
N GLU A 86 19.22 -10.29 -10.69
CA GLU A 86 19.52 -9.40 -9.57
C GLU A 86 19.20 -7.94 -9.90
N GLU A 87 19.52 -7.47 -11.11
CA GLU A 87 19.16 -6.14 -11.60
C GLU A 87 17.62 -5.97 -11.67
N ALA A 88 16.92 -6.96 -12.22
CA ALA A 88 15.45 -6.95 -12.29
C ALA A 88 14.83 -6.94 -10.87
N ARG A 89 15.40 -7.70 -9.94
CA ARG A 89 14.98 -7.73 -8.54
C ARG A 89 15.19 -6.38 -7.85
N ALA A 90 16.36 -5.76 -8.06
CA ALA A 90 16.67 -4.44 -7.50
C ALA A 90 15.73 -3.36 -8.06
N THR A 91 15.49 -3.38 -9.38
CA THR A 91 14.56 -2.48 -10.06
C THR A 91 13.15 -2.63 -9.50
N ARG A 92 12.68 -3.86 -9.33
CA ARG A 92 11.37 -4.13 -8.72
C ARG A 92 11.28 -3.56 -7.31
N ALA A 93 12.30 -3.76 -6.47
CA ALA A 93 12.33 -3.23 -5.11
C ALA A 93 12.27 -1.69 -5.09
N ALA A 94 13.01 -1.03 -5.99
CA ALA A 94 12.98 0.44 -6.13
C ALA A 94 11.59 0.95 -6.54
N LEU A 95 10.91 0.26 -7.48
CA LEU A 95 9.54 0.60 -7.88
C LEU A 95 8.55 0.43 -6.74
N GLU A 96 8.63 -0.66 -5.99
CA GLU A 96 7.76 -0.91 -4.83
C GLU A 96 7.93 0.17 -3.75
N LEU A 97 9.18 0.58 -3.48
CA LEU A 97 9.47 1.68 -2.57
C LEU A 97 8.89 3.01 -3.07
N GLY A 98 9.08 3.33 -4.35
CA GLY A 98 8.53 4.54 -4.96
C GLY A 98 7.00 4.59 -4.90
N LEU A 99 6.33 3.47 -5.18
CA LEU A 99 4.87 3.35 -5.08
C LEU A 99 4.39 3.52 -3.63
N ALA A 100 5.11 2.98 -2.66
CA ALA A 100 4.79 3.17 -1.25
C ALA A 100 4.89 4.65 -0.85
N GLN A 101 5.89 5.37 -1.35
CA GLN A 101 6.09 6.80 -1.11
C GLN A 101 5.02 7.67 -1.78
N ILE A 102 4.60 7.33 -3.01
CA ILE A 102 3.50 8.02 -3.69
C ILE A 102 2.21 7.81 -2.89
N ARG A 103 1.91 6.57 -2.47
CA ARG A 103 0.73 6.28 -1.65
C ARG A 103 0.72 7.03 -0.33
N SER A 104 1.86 7.15 0.36
CA SER A 104 1.93 7.91 1.61
C SER A 104 1.72 9.41 1.37
N SER A 105 2.32 9.96 0.31
CA SER A 105 2.15 11.36 -0.08
C SER A 105 0.69 11.68 -0.43
N LEU A 106 0.02 10.81 -1.18
CA LEU A 106 -1.40 10.97 -1.51
C LEU A 106 -2.30 10.92 -0.27
N ARG A 107 -2.00 10.03 0.69
CA ARG A 107 -2.73 10.02 1.97
C ARG A 107 -2.54 11.31 2.75
N ARG A 108 -1.32 11.85 2.78
CA ARG A 108 -1.03 13.13 3.45
C ARG A 108 -1.75 14.29 2.76
N LEU A 109 -1.68 14.36 1.43
CA LEU A 109 -2.38 15.38 0.65
C LEU A 109 -3.89 15.34 0.89
N ARG A 110 -4.49 14.14 0.96
CA ARG A 110 -5.92 13.98 1.29
C ARG A 110 -6.23 14.59 2.66
N THR A 111 -5.44 14.28 3.69
CA THR A 111 -5.67 14.85 5.03
C THR A 111 -5.48 16.36 5.08
N GLU A 112 -4.49 16.89 4.35
CA GLU A 112 -4.28 18.33 4.21
C GLU A 112 -5.50 18.98 3.53
N GLN A 113 -6.00 18.38 2.44
CA GLN A 113 -7.17 18.88 1.71
C GLN A 113 -8.44 18.85 2.56
N GLU A 114 -8.66 17.79 3.33
CA GLU A 114 -9.81 17.67 4.25
C GLU A 114 -9.78 18.73 5.36
N SER A 115 -8.61 19.28 5.72
CA SER A 115 -8.48 20.35 6.71
C SER A 115 -8.79 21.75 6.15
N ILE A 116 -8.72 21.95 4.82
CA ILE A 116 -8.87 23.27 4.18
C ILE A 116 -10.23 23.93 4.50
N PRO A 117 -11.39 23.24 4.45
CA PRO A 117 -12.67 23.87 4.75
C PRO A 117 -12.75 24.40 6.18
N ALA A 118 -12.17 23.68 7.16
CA ALA A 118 -12.15 24.12 8.55
C ALA A 118 -11.30 25.39 8.71
N LEU A 119 -10.09 25.39 8.15
CA LEU A 119 -9.20 26.56 8.15
C LEU A 119 -9.81 27.77 7.44
N LEU A 120 -10.52 27.54 6.32
CA LEU A 120 -11.23 28.60 5.61
C LEU A 120 -12.39 29.16 6.45
N GLY A 121 -13.13 28.29 7.13
CA GLY A 121 -14.18 28.69 8.06
C GLY A 121 -13.66 29.55 9.21
N GLU A 122 -12.52 29.17 9.81
CA GLU A 122 -11.84 29.94 10.84
C GLU A 122 -11.40 31.33 10.33
N LEU A 123 -10.84 31.39 9.12
CA LEU A 123 -10.39 32.64 8.51
C LEU A 123 -11.57 33.58 8.21
N VAL A 124 -12.66 33.06 7.64
CA VAL A 124 -13.88 33.84 7.39
C VAL A 124 -14.46 34.37 8.70
N ALA A 125 -14.51 33.55 9.75
CA ALA A 125 -14.98 33.96 11.06
C ALA A 125 -14.10 35.03 11.70
N ALA A 126 -12.77 34.97 11.51
CA ALA A 126 -11.84 35.99 11.98
C ALA A 126 -12.03 37.32 11.23
N VAL A 127 -12.16 37.28 9.90
CA VAL A 127 -12.40 38.47 9.07
C VAL A 127 -13.72 39.15 9.43
N GLY A 128 -14.79 38.39 9.66
CA GLY A 128 -16.07 38.94 10.09
C GLY A 128 -16.06 39.65 11.45
N LYS A 129 -15.01 39.43 12.27
CA LYS A 129 -14.81 40.11 13.56
C LYS A 129 -13.95 41.37 13.45
N LEU A 130 -13.39 41.68 12.28
CA LEU A 130 -12.67 42.94 12.08
C LEU A 130 -13.65 44.11 12.17
N PRO A 131 -13.35 45.15 12.96
CA PRO A 131 -14.20 46.33 13.02
C PRO A 131 -14.27 46.99 11.64
N THR A 132 -15.49 47.17 11.12
CA THR A 132 -15.72 48.00 9.94
C THR A 132 -15.21 49.41 10.23
N ALA A 133 -14.19 49.85 9.48
CA ALA A 133 -13.73 51.23 9.56
C ALA A 133 -14.94 52.15 9.34
N ALA A 134 -15.26 52.96 10.35
CA ALA A 134 -16.31 53.95 10.23
C ALA A 134 -15.97 54.85 9.04
N ALA A 135 -16.89 54.91 8.06
CA ALA A 135 -16.79 55.90 7.00
C ALA A 135 -16.59 57.28 7.66
N PRO A 136 -15.65 58.11 7.18
CA PRO A 136 -15.45 59.43 7.76
C PRO A 136 -16.79 60.16 7.70
N ALA A 137 -17.29 60.56 8.87
CA ALA A 137 -18.48 61.38 8.95
C ALA A 137 -18.18 62.70 8.21
N VAL A 138 -18.74 62.86 7.01
CA VAL A 138 -18.77 64.15 6.33
C VAL A 138 -19.61 65.06 7.22
N ALA A 139 -18.95 65.98 7.92
CA ALA A 139 -19.61 66.98 8.74
C ALA A 139 -20.56 67.79 7.85
N PRO A 140 -21.85 67.95 8.21
CA PRO A 140 -22.70 68.89 7.52
C PRO A 140 -22.19 70.30 7.87
N THR A 141 -21.62 70.99 6.90
CA THR A 141 -21.28 72.41 7.01
C THR A 141 -22.57 73.19 7.20
N ARG A 142 -22.78 73.68 8.42
CA ARG A 142 -23.90 74.53 8.79
C ARG A 142 -23.53 76.00 8.53
N GLY A 143 -24.24 76.62 7.59
CA GLY A 143 -24.21 78.05 7.26
C GLY A 143 -23.94 78.23 5.76
N ASP A 144 -24.88 78.67 4.93
CA ASP A 144 -25.54 79.96 5.07
C ASP A 144 -26.93 79.97 4.41
N ARG A 145 -27.80 80.79 4.98
CA ARG A 145 -29.21 80.97 4.63
C ARG A 145 -29.29 82.02 3.51
N ARG A 146 -29.73 81.67 2.31
CA ARG A 146 -30.37 82.66 1.42
C ARG A 146 -31.55 82.04 0.64
N ARG A 147 -32.63 82.80 0.66
CA ARG A 147 -33.99 82.50 0.23
C ARG A 147 -34.29 83.43 -0.95
N GLU A 148 -34.76 82.87 -2.06
CA GLU A 148 -35.50 83.46 -3.20
C GLU A 148 -35.75 82.26 -4.14
N GLY A 149 -36.97 81.75 -4.36
CA GLY A 149 -38.10 82.36 -5.09
C GLY A 149 -37.80 82.30 -6.60
N GLU A 150 -38.59 81.78 -7.54
CA GLU A 150 -39.96 81.28 -7.67
C GLU A 150 -40.01 80.35 -8.92
N ASP A 151 -40.97 79.42 -8.92
CA ASP A 151 -41.85 78.94 -9.99
C ASP A 151 -41.38 78.71 -11.44
N GLY A 152 -41.71 77.50 -11.95
CA GLY A 152 -41.66 77.16 -13.37
C GLY A 152 -42.08 75.72 -13.64
N GLU A 153 -43.39 75.53 -13.79
CA GLU A 153 -44.10 74.29 -14.09
C GLU A 153 -43.87 73.77 -15.54
N VAL A 154 -44.23 72.50 -15.74
CA VAL A 154 -44.64 71.81 -16.99
C VAL A 154 -43.59 70.93 -17.70
N GLY A 155 -43.90 69.63 -17.81
CA GLY A 155 -43.63 68.90 -19.05
C GLY A 155 -43.24 67.42 -18.94
N ALA A 156 -44.24 66.55 -19.07
CA ALA A 156 -44.19 65.10 -19.20
C ALA A 156 -43.20 64.53 -20.26
N ALA A 157 -42.75 63.28 -20.06
CA ALA A 157 -43.19 62.14 -20.89
C ALA A 157 -42.51 60.82 -20.47
N TYR A 158 -43.36 59.81 -20.25
CA TYR A 158 -43.04 58.39 -20.26
C TYR A 158 -42.79 57.91 -21.69
N GLY A 159 -41.95 56.89 -21.87
CA GLY A 159 -41.76 56.17 -23.14
C GLY A 159 -41.13 54.82 -22.86
N ALA A 160 -41.76 53.77 -23.40
CA ALA A 160 -41.62 52.35 -23.09
C ALA A 160 -40.28 51.71 -23.49
#